data_AF-A0A518G4A5-F1
#
_entry.id   AF-A0A518G4A5-F1
#
_cell.length_a   1.000
_cell.length_b   1.000
_cell.length_c   1.000
_cell.angle_alpha   90.00
_cell.angle_beta   90.00
_cell.angle_gamma   90.00
#
_symmetry.space_group_name_H-M   'P 1'
#
loop_
_entity.id
_entity.type
_entity.pdbx_description
1 polymer ?
#
loop_
_entity_poly.entity_id
_entity_poly.type
_entity_poly.pdbx_seq_one_letter_code
_entity_poly.pdbx_strand_id
1 'polypeptide(L)'
;MMAMRSGESYAQARRQMLNDSWNGLPANLRTENQLIGRQELGCGAMVGILPRWDFSCTACYLGTGPNRTKPASMGEAKRQLFALRDYLGPGGILQLTDGEVT
;
A
#
# COMPACT_ATOMS: atom_id res chain seq x y z
N MET A 1 3.16 -2.12 -24.83
CA MET A 1 2.88 -1.19 -23.72
C MET A 1 1.54 -0.55 -24.03
N MET A 2 0.48 -0.92 -23.30
CA MET A 2 -0.88 -0.42 -23.57
C MET A 2 -0.98 0.98 -22.96
N ALA A 3 -1.34 1.98 -23.76
CA ALA A 3 -1.41 3.37 -23.31
C ALA A 3 -2.64 3.59 -22.42
N MET A 4 -2.47 4.26 -21.28
CA MET A 4 -3.58 4.72 -20.44
C MET A 4 -4.52 5.61 -21.27
N ARG A 5 -5.83 5.39 -21.16
CA ARG A 5 -6.81 6.21 -21.89
C ARG A 5 -6.85 7.61 -21.27
N SER A 6 -7.15 8.64 -22.07
CA SER A 6 -7.23 10.02 -21.56
C SER A 6 -8.29 10.12 -20.46
N GLY A 7 -7.91 10.60 -19.28
CA GLY A 7 -8.81 10.76 -18.12
C GLY A 7 -9.00 9.50 -17.27
N GLU A 8 -8.37 8.38 -17.63
CA GLU A 8 -8.36 7.17 -16.79
C GLU A 8 -7.37 7.33 -15.63
N SER A 9 -7.83 7.06 -14.40
CA SER A 9 -6.92 7.02 -13.26
C SER A 9 -6.00 5.81 -13.33
N TYR A 10 -4.80 5.94 -12.77
CA TYR A 10 -3.86 4.82 -12.65
C TYR A 10 -4.51 3.57 -12.02
N ALA A 11 -5.37 3.77 -11.02
CA ALA A 11 -6.08 2.68 -10.35
C ALA A 11 -7.07 1.94 -11.26
N GLN A 12 -7.78 2.66 -12.12
CA GLN A 12 -8.70 2.08 -13.11
C GLN A 12 -7.92 1.31 -14.18
N ALA A 13 -6.90 1.92 -14.77
CA ALA A 13 -6.05 1.28 -15.78
C ALA A 13 -5.41 -0.01 -15.25
N ARG A 14 -4.85 0.05 -14.03
CA ARG A 14 -4.28 -1.11 -13.36
C ARG A 14 -5.30 -2.23 -13.16
N ARG A 15 -6.48 -1.89 -12.64
CA ARG A 15 -7.53 -2.90 -12.37
C ARG A 15 -8.00 -3.57 -13.66
N GLN A 16 -8.08 -2.83 -14.75
CA GLN A 16 -8.35 -3.39 -16.07
C GLN A 16 -7.25 -4.37 -16.52
N MET A 17 -5.97 -3.98 -16.41
CA MET A 17 -4.85 -4.83 -16.80
C MET A 17 -4.78 -6.15 -16.01
N LEU A 18 -5.05 -6.10 -14.71
CA LEU A 18 -5.12 -7.29 -13.86
C LEU A 18 -6.29 -8.20 -14.26
N ASN A 19 -7.45 -7.62 -14.56
CA ASN A 19 -8.61 -8.38 -15.04
C ASN A 19 -8.34 -9.05 -16.39
N ASP A 20 -7.71 -8.34 -17.33
CA ASP A 20 -7.38 -8.88 -18.65
C ASP A 20 -6.36 -10.02 -18.53
N SER A 21 -5.35 -9.83 -17.67
CA SER A 21 -4.35 -10.87 -17.38
C SER A 21 -4.99 -12.11 -16.76
N TRP A 22 -5.87 -11.92 -15.78
CA TRP A 22 -6.61 -13.01 -15.13
C TRP A 22 -7.50 -13.78 -16.11
N ASN A 23 -8.24 -13.06 -16.95
CA ASN A 23 -9.15 -13.67 -17.92
C ASN A 23 -8.43 -14.37 -19.07
N GLY A 24 -7.17 -13.98 -19.36
CA GLY A 24 -6.31 -14.66 -20.33
C GLY A 24 -5.73 -16.00 -19.86
N LEU A 25 -5.82 -16.33 -18.56
CA LEU A 25 -5.30 -17.59 -18.03
C LEU A 25 -6.22 -18.78 -18.37
N PRO A 26 -5.64 -19.97 -18.69
CA PRO A 26 -6.39 -21.22 -18.76
C PRO A 26 -7.25 -21.45 -17.50
N ALA A 27 -8.45 -22.03 -17.68
CA ALA A 27 -9.42 -22.20 -16.60
C ALA A 27 -8.86 -22.98 -15.40
N ASN A 28 -8.04 -23.99 -15.64
CA ASN A 28 -7.40 -24.81 -14.60
C ASN A 28 -6.29 -24.09 -13.83
N LEU A 29 -5.82 -22.92 -14.29
CA LEU A 29 -4.83 -22.10 -13.59
C LEU A 29 -5.47 -20.97 -12.76
N ARG A 30 -6.77 -20.72 -12.94
CA ARG A 30 -7.52 -19.68 -12.21
C ARG A 30 -8.02 -20.22 -10.86
N THR A 31 -7.15 -20.18 -9.85
CA THR A 31 -7.49 -20.66 -8.50
C THR A 31 -8.05 -19.56 -7.59
N GLU A 32 -8.89 -19.92 -6.63
CA GLU A 32 -9.51 -18.96 -5.69
C GLU A 32 -8.50 -18.22 -4.81
N ASN A 33 -7.37 -18.87 -4.50
CA ASN A 33 -6.32 -18.33 -3.62
C ASN A 33 -5.22 -17.57 -4.38
N GLN A 34 -5.33 -17.40 -5.70
CA GLN A 34 -4.32 -16.69 -6.47
C GLN A 34 -4.39 -15.19 -6.21
N LEU A 35 -3.33 -14.64 -5.60
CA LEU A 35 -3.21 -13.19 -5.39
C LEU A 35 -2.36 -12.53 -6.49
N ILE A 36 -1.31 -13.21 -6.97
CA ILE A 36 -0.43 -12.74 -8.05
C ILE A 36 -1.23 -12.55 -9.33
N GLY A 37 -1.17 -11.35 -9.91
CA GLY A 37 -1.87 -11.02 -11.15
C GLY A 37 -3.36 -10.70 -10.97
N ARG A 38 -3.87 -10.69 -9.73
CA ARG A 38 -5.25 -10.24 -9.42
C ARG A 38 -5.33 -8.92 -8.68
N GLN A 39 -4.23 -8.49 -8.07
CA GLN A 39 -4.15 -7.27 -7.28
C GLN A 39 -2.70 -6.79 -7.14
N GLU A 40 -2.50 -5.66 -6.46
CA GLU A 40 -1.17 -5.21 -6.06
C GLU A 40 -0.68 -6.03 -4.88
N LEU A 41 0.42 -6.74 -5.06
CA LEU A 41 1.11 -7.46 -3.98
C LEU A 41 2.17 -6.59 -3.28
N GLY A 42 2.22 -5.30 -3.62
CA GLY A 42 3.07 -4.35 -2.93
C GLY A 42 2.65 -4.16 -1.47
N CYS A 43 3.60 -3.68 -0.68
CA CYS A 43 3.29 -3.16 0.64
C CYS A 43 2.73 -1.73 0.52
N GLY A 44 1.70 -1.43 1.29
CA GLY A 44 1.28 -0.06 1.56
C GLY A 44 1.73 0.36 2.95
N ALA A 45 2.30 1.55 3.07
CA ALA A 45 2.82 2.05 4.33
C ALA A 45 1.91 3.13 4.89
N MET A 46 1.59 3.04 6.18
CA MET A 46 0.97 4.15 6.91
C MET A 46 2.04 5.08 7.44
N VAL A 47 1.82 6.38 7.26
CA VAL A 47 2.78 7.44 7.57
C VAL A 47 2.22 8.36 8.65
N GLY A 48 3.07 8.76 9.58
CA GLY A 48 2.82 9.64 10.71
C GLY A 48 2.16 8.96 11.90
N ILE A 49 1.96 7.63 11.88
CA ILE A 49 1.24 6.94 12.96
C ILE A 49 2.07 6.89 14.25
N LEU A 50 3.35 6.53 14.12
CA LEU A 50 4.30 6.42 15.24
C LEU A 50 5.62 7.08 14.85
N PRO A 51 5.67 8.43 14.73
CA PRO A 51 6.86 9.13 14.25
C PRO A 51 7.95 9.22 15.32
N ARG A 52 7.63 9.00 16.59
CA ARG A 52 8.60 9.07 17.69
C ARG A 52 9.41 7.78 17.75
N TRP A 53 10.65 7.90 18.19
CA TRP A 53 11.58 6.80 18.35
C TRP A 53 12.65 7.18 19.39
N ASP A 54 13.06 6.23 20.25
CA ASP A 54 13.95 6.48 21.39
C ASP A 54 15.43 6.09 21.17
N PHE A 55 15.79 5.48 20.05
CA PHE A 55 17.19 5.17 19.72
C PHE A 55 17.89 6.34 19.00
N SER A 56 19.22 6.23 18.89
CA SER A 56 20.13 7.25 18.37
C SER A 56 20.73 6.89 17.01
N CYS A 57 19.95 6.30 16.08
CA CYS A 57 20.48 5.95 14.76
C CYS A 57 20.84 7.23 13.98
N THR A 58 22.11 7.34 13.65
CA THR A 58 22.68 8.48 12.94
C THR A 58 22.45 8.43 11.43
N ALA A 59 22.00 7.28 10.90
CA ALA A 59 21.80 7.03 9.48
C ALA A 59 20.30 6.86 9.09
N CYS A 60 19.36 7.28 9.93
CA CYS A 60 17.94 7.17 9.61
C CYS A 60 17.57 8.16 8.50
N TYR A 61 16.89 7.67 7.45
CA TYR A 61 16.45 8.51 6.32
C TYR A 61 15.45 9.60 6.73
N LEU A 62 14.78 9.42 7.87
CA LEU A 62 13.83 10.39 8.42
C LEU A 62 14.51 11.56 9.17
N GLY A 63 15.82 11.46 9.45
CA GLY A 63 16.58 12.50 10.14
C GLY A 63 16.09 12.77 11.57
N THR A 64 16.14 14.03 12.01
CA THR A 64 15.83 14.45 13.39
C THR A 64 14.42 15.01 13.60
N GLY A 65 13.68 15.24 12.51
CA GLY A 65 12.33 15.79 12.53
C GLY A 65 11.23 14.92 13.16
N PRO A 66 11.25 13.59 13.04
CA PRO A 66 10.15 12.74 13.51
C PRO A 66 9.85 12.85 15.00
N ASN A 67 10.89 12.99 15.84
CA ASN A 67 10.74 13.17 17.30
C ASN A 67 10.06 14.49 17.71
N ARG A 68 9.88 15.44 16.78
CA ARG A 68 9.17 16.70 17.00
C ARG A 68 7.78 16.71 16.34
N THR A 69 7.44 15.66 15.62
CA THR A 69 6.18 15.56 14.87
C THR A 69 5.12 14.94 15.76
N LYS A 70 3.93 15.54 15.77
CA LYS A 70 2.79 14.96 16.49
C LYS A 70 2.30 13.71 15.75
N PRO A 71 2.04 12.60 16.46
CA PRO A 71 1.41 11.43 15.85
C PRO A 71 0.07 11.78 15.21
N ALA A 72 -0.24 11.11 14.11
CA ALA A 72 -1.55 11.16 13.49
C ALA A 72 -2.62 10.69 14.47
N SER A 73 -3.80 11.29 14.38
CA SER A 73 -4.95 10.83 15.18
C SER A 73 -5.38 9.42 14.76
N MET A 74 -6.05 8.69 15.65
CA MET A 74 -6.66 7.39 15.32
C MET A 74 -7.66 7.49 14.15
N GLY A 75 -8.34 8.63 13.99
CA GLY A 75 -9.21 8.88 12.85
C GLY A 75 -8.45 8.93 11.52
N GLU A 76 -7.29 9.59 11.51
CA GLU A 76 -6.40 9.63 10.35
C GLU A 76 -5.79 8.25 10.06
N ALA A 77 -5.37 7.52 11.08
CA ALA A 77 -4.87 6.15 10.93
C ALA A 77 -5.89 5.24 10.23
N LYS A 78 -7.17 5.32 10.65
CA LYS A 78 -8.27 4.57 10.00
C LYS A 78 -8.49 5.00 8.56
N ARG A 79 -8.40 6.31 8.25
CA ARG A 79 -8.51 6.80 6.86
C ARG A 79 -7.42 6.21 5.97
N GLN A 80 -6.16 6.23 6.43
CA GLN A 80 -5.05 5.62 5.69
C GLN A 80 -5.26 4.12 5.49
N LEU A 81 -5.66 3.39 6.55
CA LEU A 81 -5.95 1.96 6.46
C LEU A 81 -7.02 1.64 5.41
N PHE A 82 -8.12 2.38 5.38
CA PHE A 82 -9.19 2.15 4.41
C PHE A 82 -8.77 2.49 2.99
N ALA A 83 -8.02 3.57 2.79
CA ALA A 83 -7.46 3.91 1.49
C ALA A 83 -6.49 2.82 0.98
N LEU A 84 -5.60 2.32 1.85
CA LEU A 84 -4.67 1.25 1.52
C LEU A 84 -5.41 -0.07 1.22
N ARG A 85 -6.47 -0.39 1.97
CA ARG A 85 -7.27 -1.60 1.70
C ARG A 85 -7.94 -1.55 0.32
N ASP A 86 -8.48 -0.40 -0.08
CA ASP A 86 -9.10 -0.23 -1.39
C ASP A 86 -8.07 -0.26 -2.53
N TYR A 87 -6.88 0.28 -2.27
CA TYR A 87 -5.79 0.32 -3.24
C TYR A 87 -5.11 -1.05 -3.45
N LEU A 88 -4.71 -1.70 -2.35
CA LEU A 88 -3.95 -2.96 -2.36
C LEU A 88 -4.84 -4.17 -2.68
N GLY A 89 -6.06 -4.20 -2.13
CA GLY A 89 -6.98 -5.33 -2.26
C GLY A 89 -6.84 -6.40 -1.17
N PRO A 90 -7.65 -7.47 -1.23
CA PRO A 90 -7.66 -8.56 -0.25
C PRO A 90 -6.34 -9.34 -0.18
N GLY A 91 -5.66 -9.30 0.97
CA GLY A 91 -4.35 -9.94 1.14
C GLY A 91 -3.17 -9.01 0.82
N GLY A 92 -3.44 -7.73 0.55
CA GLY A 92 -2.43 -6.69 0.52
C GLY A 92 -1.70 -6.55 1.86
N ILE A 93 -0.42 -6.18 1.80
CA ILE A 93 0.46 -6.11 2.97
C ILE A 93 0.47 -4.67 3.48
N LEU A 94 0.15 -4.49 4.75
CA LEU A 94 0.21 -3.21 5.44
C LEU A 94 1.51 -3.10 6.23
N GLN A 95 2.22 -2.00 6.06
CA GLN A 95 3.37 -1.64 6.89
C GLN A 95 2.99 -0.50 7.84
N LEU A 96 3.13 -0.76 9.13
CA LEU A 96 3.27 0.27 10.15
C LEU A 96 4.75 0.69 10.15
N THR A 97 5.03 1.95 9.83
CA THR A 97 6.40 2.44 9.68
C THR A 97 6.56 3.86 10.23
N ASP A 98 7.66 4.51 9.84
CA ASP A 98 8.28 5.72 10.37
C ASP A 98 9.20 5.49 11.56
N GLY A 99 8.77 5.89 12.76
CA GLY A 99 9.52 5.71 13.98
C GLY A 99 9.37 4.29 14.52
N GLU A 100 9.30 4.19 15.83
CA GLU A 100 9.28 2.91 16.52
C GLU A 100 7.84 2.44 16.74
N VAL A 101 7.58 1.18 16.38
CA VAL A 101 6.28 0.55 16.63
C VAL A 101 6.31 -0.12 18.00
N THR A 102 5.92 0.63 19.04
CA THR A 102 5.78 0.14 20.43
C THR A 102 4.32 0.00 20.85
#